data_AF-A0A166CQF4-F1
#
_entry.id   AF-A0A166CQF4-F1
#
_cell.length_a   1.000
_cell.length_b   1.000
_cell.length_c   1.000
_cell.angle_alpha   90.00
_cell.angle_beta   90.00
_cell.angle_gamma   90.00
#
_symmetry.space_group_name_H-M   'P 1'
#
loop_
_entity.id
_entity.type
_entity.pdbx_description
1 polymer ?
#
loop_
_entity_poly.entity_id
_entity_poly.type
_entity_poly.pdbx_seq_one_letter_code
_entity_poly.pdbx_strand_id
1 'polypeptide(L)' 'MTLIAEALGVAQPTASRHLDILKQAGFITAQKHLKWSYCKRNEPEIKEFLHWLNMEISPN' A
#
# COMPACT_ATOMS: atom_id res chain seq x y z
N MET A 1 8.09 -10.34 4.79
CA MET A 1 6.84 -10.02 4.07
C MET A 1 5.97 -11.26 3.80
N THR A 2 6.16 -12.35 4.54
CA THR A 2 5.47 -13.64 4.29
C THR A 2 3.96 -13.54 4.53
N LEU A 3 3.55 -12.97 5.66
CA LEU A 3 2.13 -12.91 6.05
C LEU A 3 1.28 -12.04 5.11
N ILE A 4 1.82 -10.92 4.61
CA ILE A 4 1.10 -10.07 3.65
C ILE A 4 0.97 -10.77 2.29
N ALA A 5 2.02 -11.45 1.84
CA ALA A 5 2.00 -12.20 0.60
C ALA A 5 0.96 -13.34 0.65
N GLU A 6 0.90 -14.08 1.77
CA GLU A 6 -0.09 -15.12 2.03
C GLU A 6 -1.51 -14.55 2.07
N ALA A 7 -1.74 -13.45 2.79
CA ALA A 7 -3.05 -12.82 2.89
C ALA A 7 -3.57 -12.29 1.54
N LEU A 8 -2.66 -11.83 0.67
CA LEU A 8 -3.00 -11.35 -0.67
C LEU A 8 -3.05 -12.47 -1.71
N GLY A 9 -2.67 -13.70 -1.37
CA GLY A 9 -2.61 -14.82 -2.33
C GLY A 9 -1.58 -14.63 -3.44
N VAL A 10 -0.51 -13.87 -3.20
CA VAL A 10 0.52 -13.56 -4.20
C VAL A 10 1.89 -14.05 -3.76
N ALA A 11 2.80 -14.23 -4.71
CA ALA A 11 4.19 -14.56 -4.40
C ALA A 11 4.86 -13.44 -3.60
N GLN A 12 5.79 -13.79 -2.70
CA GLN A 12 6.54 -12.81 -1.90
C GLN A 12 7.22 -11.68 -2.70
N PRO A 13 7.91 -11.94 -3.85
CA PRO A 13 8.48 -10.85 -4.64
C PRO A 13 7.42 -9.90 -5.20
N THR A 14 6.24 -10.42 -5.56
CA THR A 14 5.09 -9.63 -6.02
C THR A 14 4.56 -8.74 -4.90
N ALA A 15 4.28 -9.30 -3.72
CA ALA A 15 3.87 -8.52 -2.55
C ALA A 15 4.89 -7.43 -2.19
N SER A 16 6.19 -7.77 -2.18
CA SER A 16 7.24 -6.81 -1.87
C SER A 16 7.26 -5.65 -2.86
N ARG A 17 7.13 -5.93 -4.15
CA ARG A 17 7.09 -4.89 -5.20
C ARG A 17 5.88 -3.97 -5.03
N HIS A 18 4.69 -4.53 -4.79
CA HIS A 18 3.48 -3.73 -4.58
C HIS A 18 3.59 -2.84 -3.34
N LEU A 19 4.07 -3.38 -2.23
CA LEU A 19 4.26 -2.61 -1.00
C LEU A 19 5.30 -1.48 -1.18
N ASP A 20 6.36 -1.72 -1.96
CA ASP A 20 7.35 -0.67 -2.23
C ASP A 20 6.75 0.47 -3.07
N ILE A 21 5.95 0.15 -4.10
CA ILE A 21 5.22 1.15 -4.90
C ILE A 21 4.27 1.95 -4.00
N LEU A 22 3.47 1.28 -3.16
CA LEU A 22 2.54 1.95 -2.25
C LEU A 22 3.26 2.83 -1.21
N LYS A 23 4.46 2.42 -0.78
CA LYS A 23 5.29 3.20 0.15
C LYS A 23 5.86 4.44 -0.53
N GLN A 24 6.39 4.29 -1.75
CA GLN A 24 6.90 5.41 -2.55
C GLN A 24 5.81 6.44 -2.86
N ALA A 25 4.57 5.97 -3.07
CA ALA A 25 3.40 6.82 -3.28
C ALA A 25 2.84 7.45 -1.98
N GLY A 26 3.40 7.15 -0.80
CA GLY A 26 2.93 7.70 0.48
C GLY A 26 1.66 7.04 1.05
N PHE A 27 1.08 6.06 0.37
CA PHE A 27 -0.15 5.38 0.79
C PHE A 27 0.04 4.40 1.94
N ILE A 28 1.27 3.94 2.19
CA ILE A 28 1.60 3.14 3.35
C ILE A 28 2.90 3.62 4.00
N THR A 29 3.02 3.38 5.30
CA THR A 29 4.29 3.43 6.02
C THR A 29 4.78 2.02 6.27
N ALA A 30 6.10 1.83 6.22
CA ALA A 30 6.73 0.55 6.52
C ALA A 30 7.81 0.76 7.58
N GLN A 31 7.66 0.08 8.72
CA GLN A 31 8.63 0.11 9.81
C GLN A 31 9.24 -1.27 10.00
N LYS A 32 10.57 -1.32 10.04
CA LYS A 32 11.30 -2.55 10.33
C LYS A 32 11.50 -2.66 11.84
N HIS A 33 11.05 -3.76 12.42
CA HIS A 33 11.28 -4.09 13.82
C HIS A 33 11.79 -5.52 13.92
N LEU A 34 13.06 -5.67 14.32
CA LEU A 34 13.77 -6.94 14.34
C LEU A 34 13.70 -7.65 12.97
N LYS A 35 13.17 -8.88 12.96
CA LYS A 35 13.00 -9.72 11.76
C LYS A 35 11.75 -9.38 10.94
N TRP A 36 10.91 -8.47 11.42
CA TRP A 36 9.61 -8.17 10.82
C TRP A 36 9.58 -6.78 10.18
N SER A 37 8.85 -6.69 9.08
CA SER A 37 8.48 -5.42 8.45
C SER A 37 6.99 -5.25 8.62
N TYR A 38 6.60 -4.22 9.35
CA TYR A 38 5.22 -3.85 9.60
C TYR A 38 4.82 -2.78 8.61
N CYS A 39 3.72 -3.02 7.88
CA CYS A 39 3.13 -2.05 6.97
C CYS A 39 1.84 -1.51 7.57
N LYS A 40 1.66 -0.20 7.55
CA LYS A 40 0.44 0.47 8.00
C LYS A 40 -0.07 1.37 6.88
N ARG A 41 -1.38 1.33 6.64
CA ARG A 41 -2.02 2.23 5.67
C ARG A 41 -2.05 3.67 6.18
N ASN A 42 -1.82 4.59 5.26
CA ASN A 42 -1.99 6.01 5.46
C ASN A 42 -3.38 6.42 4.97
N GLU A 43 -4.40 6.19 5.82
CA GLU A 43 -5.80 6.46 5.46
C GLU A 43 -6.09 7.90 5.02
N PRO A 44 -5.48 8.95 5.63
CA PRO A 44 -5.62 10.31 5.14
C PRO A 44 -5.23 10.48 3.66
N GLU A 45 -4.00 10.08 3.30
CA GLU A 45 -3.49 10.19 1.92
C GLU A 45 -4.32 9.35 0.93
N ILE A 46 -4.70 8.14 1.33
CA ILE A 46 -5.52 7.26 0.50
C ILE A 46 -6.89 7.91 0.23
N LYS A 47 -7.52 8.48 1.25
CA LYS A 47 -8.83 9.14 1.10
C LYS A 47 -8.74 10.38 0.22
N GLU A 48 -7.72 11.19 0.40
CA GLU A 48 -7.50 12.39 -0.41
C GLU A 48 -7.27 12.02 -1.88
N PHE A 49 -6.41 11.04 -2.14
CA PHE A 49 -6.18 10.54 -3.50
C PHE A 49 -7.45 9.98 -4.14
N LEU A 50 -8.22 9.16 -3.42
CA LEU A 50 -9.48 8.62 -3.95
C LEU A 50 -10.54 9.70 -4.17
N HIS A 51 -10.57 10.74 -3.33
CA HIS A 51 -11.45 11.88 -3.52
C HIS A 51 -11.09 12.64 -4.79
N TRP A 52 -9.81 12.98 -4.97
CA TRP A 52 -9.31 13.59 -6.21
C TRP A 52 -9.60 12.71 -7.43
N LEU A 53 -9.33 11.40 -7.35
CA LEU A 53 -9.57 10.44 -8.43
C LEU A 53 -11.04 10.43 -8.85
N ASN A 54 -11.97 10.46 -7.88
CA ASN A 54 -13.39 10.50 -8.17
C ASN A 54 -13.81 11.81 -8.86
N MET A 55 -13.17 12.94 -8.52
CA MET A 55 -13.43 14.22 -9.17
C MET A 55 -12.90 14.26 -10.61
N GLU A 56 -11.74 13.66 -10.87
CA GLU A 56 -11.06 13.70 -12.17
C GLU A 56 -11.61 12.67 -13.17
N ILE A 57 -12.00 11.48 -12.69
CA ILE A 57 -12.38 10.34 -13.54
C ILE A 57 -13.91 10.20 -13.70
N SER A 58 -14.72 10.89 -12.88
CA SER A 58 -16.16 10.92 -13.12
C SER A 58 -16.44 11.63 -14.45
N PRO A 59 -17.04 10.96 -15.45
CA PRO A 59 -17.52 11.65 -16.64
C PRO A 59 -18.65 12.57 -16.19
N ASN A 60 -18.58 13.85 -16.56
CA ASN A 60 -19.79 14.66 -16.65
C ASN A 60 -20.77 14.02 -17.64
#